data_AF-A0A3M2ZQV7-F1
#
_entry.id   AF-A0A3M2ZQV7-F1
#
_cell.length_a   1.000
_cell.length_b   1.000
_cell.length_c   1.000
_cell.angle_alpha   90.00
_cell.angle_beta   90.00
_cell.angle_gamma   90.00
#
_symmetry.space_group_name_H-M   'P 1'
#
loop_
_entity.id
_entity.type
_entity.pdbx_description
1 polymer ?
#
loop_
_entity_poly.entity_id
_entity_poly.type
_entity_poly.pdbx_seq_one_letter_code
_entity_poly.pdbx_strand_id
1 'polypeptide(L)' 'MSFELLATDGKARRGRLTFPRGVVETPAFMPVG' A
#
# COMPACT_ATOMS: atom_id res chain seq x y z
N MET A 1 -4.78 -0.38 -11.48
CA MET A 1 -3.94 -0.35 -10.26
C MET A 1 -3.61 1.10 -10.00
N SER A 2 -3.95 1.62 -8.83
CA SER A 2 -3.59 2.98 -8.41
C SER A 2 -2.91 2.94 -7.05
N PHE A 3 -2.03 3.91 -6.81
CA PHE A 3 -1.37 4.12 -5.53
C PHE A 3 -1.72 5.51 -5.00
N GLU A 4 -2.10 5.58 -3.73
CA GLU A 4 -2.36 6.83 -3.01
C GLU A 4 -1.40 6.92 -1.81
N LEU A 5 -0.70 8.05 -1.68
CA LEU A 5 0.17 8.34 -0.53
C LEU A 5 -0.65 9.02 0.56
N LEU A 6 -0.83 8.34 1.70
CA LEU A 6 -1.69 8.83 2.78
C LEU A 6 -0.90 9.61 3.86
N ALA A 7 0.34 9.21 4.12
CA ALA A 7 1.23 9.90 5.05
C ALA A 7 2.69 9.51 4.82
N THR A 8 3.59 10.36 5.30
CA THR A 8 5.04 10.12 5.33
C THR A 8 5.60 10.42 6.70
N ASP A 9 6.56 9.63 7.14
CA ASP A 9 7.42 9.92 8.29
C ASP A 9 8.87 9.65 7.90
N GLY A 10 9.67 10.70 7.71
CA GLY A 10 10.98 10.62 7.09
C GLY A 10 10.92 9.93 5.72
N LYS A 11 11.56 8.76 5.61
CA LYS A 11 11.54 7.93 4.37
C LYS A 11 10.40 6.90 4.36
N ALA A 12 9.71 6.69 5.47
CA ALA A 12 8.59 5.76 5.56
C ALA A 12 7.35 6.33 4.88
N ARG A 13 6.57 5.46 4.23
CA ARG A 13 5.36 5.85 3.49
C ARG A 13 4.21 4.93 3.89
N ARG A 14 3.13 5.54 4.36
CA ARG A 14 1.83 4.90 4.48
C ARG A 14 1.05 5.20 3.21
N GLY A 15 0.50 4.18 2.59
CA GLY A 15 -0.19 4.34 1.32
C GLY A 15 -1.22 3.26 1.09
N ARG A 16 -1.96 3.41 0.01
CA ARG A 16 -3.04 2.53 -0.37
C ARG A 16 -2.88 2.12 -1.83
N LEU A 17 -2.88 0.82 -2.07
CA LEU A 17 -2.91 0.23 -3.40
C LEU A 17 -4.32 -0.25 -3.71
N THR A 18 -4.94 0.28 -4.77
CA THR A 18 -6.29 -0.14 -5.19
C THR A 18 -6.19 -1.00 -6.44
N PHE A 19 -6.80 -2.18 -6.36
CA PHE A 19 -6.94 -3.16 -7.43
C PHE A 19 -8.42 -3.46 -7.68
N PRO A 20 -8.80 -4.01 -8.85
CA PRO A 20 -10.18 -4.41 -9.12
C PRO A 20 -10.77 -5.39 -8.08
N ARG A 21 -9.91 -6.16 -7.40
CA ARG A 21 -10.29 -7.18 -6.41
C ARG A 21 -10.15 -6.70 -4.96
N GLY A 22 -9.88 -5.42 -4.73
CA GLY A 22 -9.80 -4.86 -3.39
C GLY A 22 -8.61 -3.93 -3.18
N VAL A 23 -8.43 -3.54 -1.92
CA VAL A 23 -7.48 -2.52 -1.49
C VAL A 23 -6.43 -3.14 -0.56
N VAL A 24 -5.17 -2.76 -0.73
CA VAL A 24 -4.05 -3.17 0.12
C VAL A 24 -3.44 -1.92 0.76
N GLU A 25 -3.44 -1.84 2.08
CA GLU A 25 -2.73 -0.78 2.83
C GLU A 25 -1.23 -1.12 2.90
N THR A 26 -0.36 -0.13 2.70
CA THR A 26 1.09 -0.27 2.74
C THR A 26 1.68 0.45 3.95
N PRO A 27 2.73 -0.08 4.60
CA PRO A 27 3.56 -1.21 4.16
C PRO A 27 2.88 -2.57 4.39
N ALA A 28 3.05 -3.51 3.46
CA ALA A 28 2.49 -4.86 3.52
C ALA A 28 3.56 -5.92 3.21
N PHE A 29 3.52 -7.04 3.92
CA PHE A 29 4.30 -8.25 3.64
C PHE A 29 3.37 -9.29 3.02
N MET A 30 3.69 -9.78 1.82
CA MET A 30 2.85 -10.71 1.07
C MET A 30 3.47 -12.12 1.11
N PRO A 31 2.76 -13.14 1.63
CA PRO A 31 3.26 -14.50 1.62
C PRO A 31 3.29 -15.05 0.18
N VAL A 32 4.28 -15.89 -0.09
CA VAL A 32 4.38 -16.65 -1.35
C VAL A 32 4.09 -18.12 -1.00
N GLY A 33 3.12 -18.71 -1.69
CA GLY A 33 2.78 -20.14 -1.56
C GLY A 33 3.64 -21.02 -2.45
#